data_AF-A0A5J4Q5J4-F1
#
_entry.id   AF-A0A5J4Q5J4-F1
#
_cell.length_a   1.000
_cell.length_b   1.000
_cell.length_c   1.000
_cell.angle_alpha   90.00
_cell.angle_beta   90.00
_cell.angle_gamma   90.00
#
_symmetry.space_group_name_H-M   'P 1'
#
loop_
_entity.id
_entity.type
_entity.pdbx_description
1 polymer ?
#
loop_
_entity_poly.entity_id
_entity_poly.type
_entity_poly.pdbx_seq_one_letter_code
_entity_poly.pdbx_strand_id
1 'polypeptide(L)'
;MHEEIKEVDFRDYTKNAKKTFFLIKNTKSSKKDKKESSADVLDKRTALFKKQLITFTKSINQVSNVVKKKDIYHVNVLTYALLVELKKLLPLMQQVYEMTQRREIKGETVGNDEKLFSIYELHTDIIVKGSRDTKPLS
;
A
#
# COMPACT_ATOMS: atom_id res chain seq x y z
N MET A 1 24.52 21.49 6.96
CA MET A 1 23.53 20.67 6.23
C MET A 1 23.13 19.40 7.01
N HIS A 2 23.06 19.42 8.35
CA HIS A 2 22.79 18.20 9.13
C HIS A 2 21.78 18.38 10.28
N GLU A 3 21.04 19.51 10.38
CA GLU A 3 20.26 19.78 11.60
C GLU A 3 18.75 19.99 11.44
N GLU A 4 18.14 19.86 10.26
CA GLU A 4 16.70 20.13 10.10
C GLU A 4 15.83 18.91 9.75
N ILE A 5 16.23 17.70 10.15
CA ILE A 5 15.35 16.51 10.07
C ILE A 5 15.29 15.81 11.43
N LYS A 6 15.01 16.55 12.51
CA LYS A 6 14.84 15.98 13.86
C LYS A 6 13.38 15.71 14.28
N GLU A 7 12.37 16.02 13.46
CA GLU A 7 10.97 15.99 13.93
C GLU A 7 10.00 15.00 13.24
N VAL A 8 10.47 14.16 12.31
CA VAL A 8 9.62 13.10 11.74
C VAL A 8 10.17 11.73 12.14
N ASP A 9 9.74 11.25 13.30
CA ASP A 9 9.93 9.85 13.68
C ASP A 9 9.13 8.96 12.71
N PHE A 10 9.85 8.26 11.83
CA PHE A 10 9.29 7.28 10.91
C PHE A 10 9.81 5.89 11.24
N ARG A 11 8.87 4.96 11.42
CA ARG A 11 9.16 3.55 11.65
C ARG A 11 9.02 2.77 10.35
N ASP A 12 10.10 2.14 9.91
CA ASP A 12 10.07 1.24 8.77
C ASP A 12 9.40 -0.10 9.13
N TYR A 13 8.31 -0.42 8.41
CA TYR A 13 7.57 -1.69 8.56
C TYR A 13 7.94 -2.75 7.50
N THR A 14 8.88 -2.44 6.60
CA THR A 14 9.23 -3.27 5.43
C THR A 14 9.62 -4.69 5.81
N LYS A 15 10.44 -4.87 6.85
CA LYS A 15 10.87 -6.21 7.29
C LYS A 15 9.69 -7.09 7.68
N ASN A 16 8.75 -6.55 8.45
CA ASN A 16 7.57 -7.29 8.91
C ASN A 16 6.58 -7.53 7.76
N ALA A 17 6.39 -6.54 6.90
CA ALA A 17 5.55 -6.67 5.71
C ALA A 17 6.08 -7.74 4.76
N LYS A 18 7.38 -7.75 4.45
CA LYS A 18 8.02 -8.77 3.60
C LYS A 18 7.87 -10.18 4.18
N LYS A 19 8.05 -10.32 5.50
CA LYS A 19 7.86 -11.60 6.18
C LYS A 19 6.43 -12.10 6.07
N THR A 20 5.43 -11.26 6.37
CA THR A 20 4.02 -11.64 6.25
C THR A 20 3.64 -11.95 4.80
N PHE A 21 4.09 -11.14 3.83
CA PHE A 21 3.88 -11.38 2.41
C PHE A 21 4.43 -12.74 1.95
N PHE A 22 5.64 -13.09 2.37
CA PHE A 22 6.23 -14.40 2.08
C PHE A 22 5.35 -15.54 2.61
N LEU A 23 4.81 -15.40 3.82
CA LEU A 23 3.90 -16.41 4.39
C LEU A 23 2.58 -16.49 3.62
N ILE A 24 1.99 -15.36 3.23
CA ILE A 24 0.77 -15.32 2.39
C ILE A 24 1.01 -16.06 1.08
N LYS A 25 2.14 -15.78 0.41
CA LYS A 25 2.50 -16.41 -0.87
C LYS A 25 2.59 -17.94 -0.75
N ASN A 26 3.16 -18.43 0.34
CA ASN A 26 3.40 -19.86 0.54
C ASN A 26 2.24 -20.60 1.23
N THR A 27 1.25 -19.90 1.76
CA THR A 27 0.07 -20.50 2.39
C THR A 27 -1.02 -20.71 1.34
N LYS A 28 -1.40 -21.97 1.08
CA LYS A 28 -2.52 -22.30 0.19
C LYS A 28 -3.82 -21.73 0.75
N SER A 29 -4.69 -21.21 -0.12
CA SER A 29 -6.05 -20.86 0.29
C SER A 29 -6.82 -22.13 0.60
N SER A 30 -7.40 -22.24 1.80
CA SER A 30 -8.27 -23.35 2.19
C SER A 30 -9.65 -23.28 1.51
N LYS A 31 -9.74 -22.92 0.22
CA LYS A 31 -10.97 -22.90 -0.58
C LYS A 31 -11.44 -24.32 -0.94
N LYS A 32 -11.45 -25.26 0.01
CA LYS A 32 -12.18 -26.52 -0.13
C LYS A 32 -13.47 -26.34 0.66
N ASP A 33 -14.58 -26.27 -0.08
CA ASP A 33 -15.96 -26.36 0.37
C ASP A 33 -16.49 -25.15 1.19
N LYS A 34 -16.91 -24.08 0.48
CA LYS A 34 -17.82 -23.04 0.99
C LYS A 34 -19.25 -23.59 1.22
N LYS A 35 -19.36 -24.76 1.85
CA LYS A 35 -20.62 -25.34 2.31
C LYS A 35 -20.33 -25.78 3.73
N GLU A 36 -20.80 -24.98 4.69
CA GLU A 36 -20.86 -25.36 6.11
C GLU A 36 -19.50 -25.43 6.83
N SER A 37 -18.94 -24.27 7.18
CA SER A 37 -18.12 -24.22 8.40
C SER A 37 -18.32 -22.89 9.08
N SER A 38 -18.89 -22.96 10.28
CA SER A 38 -18.99 -21.96 11.35
C SER A 38 -18.16 -20.68 11.19
N ALA A 39 -18.80 -19.54 11.50
CA ALA A 39 -18.32 -18.17 11.37
C ALA A 39 -16.99 -17.81 12.08
N ASP A 40 -16.30 -18.77 12.71
CA ASP A 40 -15.20 -18.53 13.65
C ASP A 40 -13.87 -19.24 13.30
N VAL A 41 -13.82 -20.08 12.26
CA VAL A 41 -12.55 -20.67 11.81
C VAL A 41 -11.89 -19.76 10.77
N LEU A 42 -11.15 -18.78 11.27
CA LEU A 42 -10.30 -17.94 10.44
C LEU A 42 -9.20 -18.79 9.79
N ASP A 43 -9.30 -19.03 8.48
CA ASP A 43 -8.24 -19.72 7.74
C ASP A 43 -6.88 -19.01 7.94
N LYS A 44 -5.80 -19.79 8.07
CA LYS A 44 -4.44 -19.30 8.31
C LYS A 44 -4.04 -18.20 7.31
N ARG A 45 -4.43 -18.32 6.04
CA ARG A 45 -4.15 -17.31 5.01
C ARG A 45 -4.91 -16.01 5.29
N THR A 46 -6.18 -16.08 5.66
CA THR A 46 -6.98 -14.91 6.07
C THR A 46 -6.40 -14.21 7.31
N ALA A 47 -5.90 -14.96 8.29
CA ALA A 47 -5.20 -14.41 9.45
C ALA A 47 -3.92 -13.64 9.06
N LEU A 48 -3.17 -14.15 8.08
CA LEU A 48 -2.00 -13.48 7.54
C LEU A 48 -2.37 -12.19 6.80
N PHE A 49 -3.47 -12.17 6.04
CA PHE A 49 -3.97 -10.94 5.43
C PHE A 49 -4.39 -9.90 6.47
N LYS A 50 -5.11 -10.28 7.53
CA LYS A 50 -5.43 -9.39 8.64
C LYS A 50 -4.16 -8.78 9.25
N LYS A 51 -3.12 -9.59 9.48
CA LYS A 51 -1.82 -9.12 9.98
C LYS A 51 -1.15 -8.15 9.02
N GLN A 52 -1.18 -8.43 7.71
CA GLN A 52 -0.64 -7.54 6.68
C GLN A 52 -1.36 -6.19 6.67
N LEU A 53 -2.70 -6.20 6.76
CA LEU A 53 -3.50 -4.99 6.80
C LEU A 53 -3.25 -4.15 8.05
N ILE A 54 -3.05 -4.77 9.23
CA ILE A 54 -2.65 -4.04 10.44
C ILE A 54 -1.32 -3.30 10.23
N THR A 55 -0.33 -3.97 9.63
CA THR A 55 0.95 -3.32 9.30
C THR A 55 0.76 -2.19 8.29
N PHE A 56 -0.09 -2.39 7.29
CA PHE A 56 -0.37 -1.38 6.26
C PHE A 56 -1.10 -0.15 6.81
N THR A 57 -2.07 -0.33 7.72
CA THR A 57 -2.73 0.77 8.42
C THR A 57 -1.74 1.63 9.20
N LYS A 58 -0.71 1.04 9.81
CA LYS A 58 0.34 1.81 10.50
C LYS A 58 1.12 2.69 9.52
N SER A 59 1.44 2.19 8.33
CA SER A 59 2.07 2.98 7.26
C SER A 59 1.13 4.10 6.76
N ILE A 60 -0.15 3.81 6.54
CA ILE A 60 -1.16 4.82 6.18
C ILE A 60 -1.23 5.93 7.24
N ASN A 61 -1.20 5.56 8.52
CA ASN A 61 -1.23 6.53 9.62
C ASN A 61 0.02 7.41 9.66
N GLN A 62 1.21 6.87 9.38
CA GLN A 62 2.43 7.68 9.27
C GLN A 62 2.31 8.72 8.16
N VAL A 63 1.86 8.31 6.97
CA VAL A 63 1.65 9.23 5.84
C VAL A 63 0.59 10.28 6.19
N SER A 64 -0.54 9.86 6.75
CA SER A 64 -1.63 10.75 7.19
C SER A 64 -1.15 11.78 8.21
N ASN A 65 -0.34 11.37 9.18
CA ASN A 65 0.21 12.27 10.19
C ASN A 65 1.16 13.32 9.58
N VAL A 66 2.03 12.91 8.65
CA VAL A 66 2.92 13.85 7.94
C VAL A 66 2.11 14.85 7.12
N VAL A 67 1.10 14.38 6.37
CA VAL A 67 0.24 15.25 5.54
C VAL A 67 -0.60 16.23 6.39
N LYS A 68 -0.98 15.85 7.62
CA LYS A 68 -1.75 16.71 8.54
C LYS A 68 -0.91 17.78 9.22
N LYS A 69 0.38 17.51 9.49
CA LYS A 69 1.32 18.45 10.10
C LYS A 69 1.76 19.52 9.07
N LYS A 70 0.84 20.40 8.68
CA LYS A 70 1.08 21.41 7.64
C LYS A 70 2.03 22.54 8.08
N ASP A 71 2.09 22.80 9.38
CA ASP A 71 2.70 24.04 9.92
C ASP A 71 4.09 23.85 10.54
N ILE A 72 4.60 22.61 10.59
CA ILE A 72 5.84 22.28 11.33
C ILE A 72 7.07 22.28 10.41
N TYR A 73 6.87 22.17 9.10
CA TYR A 73 7.98 22.15 8.16
C TYR A 73 8.31 23.58 7.73
N HIS A 74 9.51 24.09 8.07
CA HIS A 74 10.10 25.18 7.31
C HIS A 74 10.40 24.62 5.90
N VAL A 75 9.42 24.74 5.01
CA VAL A 75 9.34 23.86 3.83
C VAL A 75 10.33 24.31 2.76
N ASN A 76 11.49 23.65 2.67
CA ASN A 76 12.25 23.61 1.43
C ASN A 76 11.34 23.08 0.30
N VAL A 77 11.46 23.61 -0.92
CA VAL A 77 10.72 23.20 -2.13
C VAL A 77 10.65 21.67 -2.29
N LEU A 78 11.76 20.97 -2.00
CA LEU A 78 11.80 19.50 -2.07
C LEU A 78 10.85 18.83 -1.06
N THR A 79 10.81 19.33 0.18
CA THR A 79 9.92 18.82 1.23
C THR A 79 8.45 19.06 0.86
N TYR A 80 8.15 20.21 0.26
CA TYR A 80 6.80 20.53 -0.21
C TYR A 80 6.34 19.60 -1.32
N ALA A 81 7.22 19.36 -2.31
CA ALA A 81 6.94 18.45 -3.41
C ALA A 81 6.66 17.01 -2.90
N LEU A 82 7.46 16.53 -1.95
CA LEU A 82 7.21 15.23 -1.31
C LEU A 82 5.88 15.19 -0.55
N LEU A 83 5.52 16.25 0.17
CA LEU A 83 4.24 16.32 0.89
C LEU A 83 3.04 16.29 -0.08
N VAL A 84 3.14 16.97 -1.22
CA VAL A 84 2.12 16.92 -2.28
C VAL A 84 1.95 15.50 -2.80
N GLU A 85 3.05 14.79 -3.09
CA GLU A 85 2.98 13.40 -3.57
C GLU A 85 2.42 12.45 -2.51
N LEU A 86 2.82 12.59 -1.24
CA LEU A 86 2.25 11.81 -0.13
C LEU A 86 0.74 12.04 0.03
N LYS A 87 0.27 13.27 -0.19
CA LYS A 87 -1.15 13.62 -0.12
C LYS A 87 -1.95 12.97 -1.26
N LYS A 88 -1.37 12.84 -2.46
CA LYS A 88 -1.96 12.10 -3.58
C LYS A 88 -1.93 10.59 -3.35
N LEU A 89 -0.88 10.07 -2.72
CA LEU A 89 -0.72 8.64 -2.45
C LEU A 89 -1.68 8.11 -1.38
N LEU A 90 -1.98 8.92 -0.36
CA LEU A 90 -2.82 8.52 0.78
C LEU A 90 -4.19 7.89 0.39
N PRO A 91 -5.02 8.48 -0.50
CA PRO A 91 -6.27 7.85 -0.93
C PRO A 91 -6.05 6.52 -1.69
N LEU A 92 -4.97 6.39 -2.49
CA LEU A 92 -4.64 5.13 -3.16
C LEU A 92 -4.31 4.02 -2.15
N MET A 93 -3.56 4.36 -1.09
CA MET A 93 -3.27 3.40 -0.01
C MET A 93 -4.55 2.94 0.68
N GLN A 94 -5.51 3.84 0.93
CA GLN A 94 -6.81 3.50 1.51
C GLN A 94 -7.61 2.58 0.58
N GLN A 95 -7.63 2.86 -0.72
CA GLN A 95 -8.30 2.00 -1.70
C GLN A 95 -7.71 0.58 -1.75
N VAL A 96 -6.38 0.44 -1.68
CA VAL A 96 -5.73 -0.88 -1.59
C VAL A 96 -6.13 -1.64 -0.32
N TYR A 97 -6.22 -0.93 0.80
CA TYR A 97 -6.68 -1.52 2.06
C TYR A 97 -8.10 -2.07 1.93
N GLU A 98 -9.04 -1.25 1.44
CA GLU A 98 -10.46 -1.63 1.29
C GLU A 98 -10.63 -2.80 0.31
N MET A 99 -10.00 -2.73 -0.86
CA MET A 99 -10.03 -3.83 -1.84
C MET A 99 -9.51 -5.13 -1.22
N THR A 100 -8.39 -5.08 -0.52
CA THR A 100 -7.78 -6.27 0.09
C THR A 100 -8.65 -6.82 1.21
N GLN A 101 -9.23 -5.96 2.04
CA GLN A 101 -10.14 -6.35 3.10
C GLN A 101 -11.38 -7.05 2.53
N ARG A 102 -12.01 -6.48 1.50
CA ARG A 102 -13.20 -7.05 0.85
C ARG A 102 -12.89 -8.37 0.17
N ARG A 103 -11.85 -8.44 -0.65
CA ARG A 103 -11.52 -9.63 -1.45
C ARG A 103 -10.95 -10.79 -0.64
N GLU A 104 -9.97 -10.51 0.21
CA GLU A 104 -9.18 -11.56 0.87
C GLU A 104 -9.70 -11.92 2.26
N ILE A 105 -10.46 -11.02 2.91
CA ILE A 105 -10.98 -11.26 4.27
C ILE A 105 -12.49 -11.48 4.26
N LYS A 106 -13.27 -10.62 3.58
CA LYS A 106 -14.74 -10.74 3.52
C LYS A 106 -15.19 -11.70 2.41
N GLY A 107 -14.31 -12.04 1.47
CA GLY A 107 -14.63 -12.92 0.34
C GLY A 107 -15.59 -12.32 -0.68
N GLU A 108 -15.72 -11.00 -0.69
CA GLU A 108 -16.55 -10.22 -1.61
C GLU A 108 -15.89 -10.14 -2.99
N THR A 109 -16.71 -10.06 -4.03
CA THR A 109 -16.23 -9.74 -5.38
C THR A 109 -16.05 -8.24 -5.47
N VAL A 110 -14.83 -7.80 -5.76
CA VAL A 110 -14.50 -6.40 -6.03
C VAL A 110 -14.71 -6.16 -7.52
N GLY A 111 -15.53 -5.15 -7.87
CA GLY A 111 -15.81 -4.76 -9.24
C GLY A 111 -14.53 -4.43 -10.02
N ASN A 112 -14.55 -4.57 -11.34
CA ASN A 112 -13.33 -4.36 -12.15
C ASN A 112 -12.86 -2.90 -12.12
N ASP A 113 -13.79 -1.98 -11.88
CA ASP A 113 -13.66 -0.55 -11.64
C ASP A 113 -12.99 -0.21 -10.29
N GLU A 114 -13.12 -1.08 -9.29
CA GLU A 114 -12.52 -0.89 -7.96
C GLU A 114 -11.12 -1.53 -7.84
N LYS A 115 -10.69 -2.31 -8.85
CA LYS A 115 -9.37 -2.95 -8.86
C LYS A 115 -8.29 -1.94 -9.22
N LEU A 116 -7.42 -1.66 -8.24
CA LEU A 116 -6.09 -1.13 -8.52
C LEU A 116 -5.21 -2.27 -9.06
N PHE A 117 -4.98 -2.30 -10.38
CA PHE A 117 -4.03 -3.22 -11.00
C PHE A 117 -2.58 -2.85 -10.62
N SER A 118 -2.32 -1.56 -10.36
CA SER A 118 -1.07 -1.05 -9.81
C SER A 118 -1.29 0.25 -9.02
N ILE A 119 -0.68 0.37 -7.83
CA ILE A 119 -0.58 1.67 -7.13
C ILE A 119 0.30 2.69 -7.87
N TYR A 120 1.05 2.22 -8.87
CA TYR A 120 1.90 3.05 -9.71
C TYR A 120 1.21 3.49 -11.00
N GLU A 121 0.00 3.04 -11.33
CA GLU A 121 -0.67 3.44 -12.57
C GLU A 121 -0.91 4.97 -12.63
N LEU A 122 -1.26 5.59 -11.50
CA LEU A 122 -1.38 7.05 -11.41
C LEU A 122 -0.03 7.78 -11.60
N HIS A 123 1.08 7.11 -11.26
CA HIS A 123 2.44 7.62 -11.43
C HIS A 123 3.06 7.24 -12.78
N THR A 124 2.56 6.22 -13.49
CA THR A 124 3.08 5.86 -14.82
C THR A 124 2.73 6.89 -15.88
N ASP A 125 1.63 7.64 -15.73
CA ASP A 125 1.33 8.78 -16.61
C ASP A 125 2.26 9.98 -16.34
N ILE A 126 2.77 10.12 -15.11
CA ILE A 126 3.78 11.13 -14.75
C ILE A 126 5.19 10.66 -15.18
N ILE A 127 5.44 9.34 -15.16
CA ILE A 127 6.68 8.69 -15.65
C ILE A 127 6.49 8.34 -17.13
N VAL A 128 6.17 9.32 -17.96
CA VAL A 128 6.29 9.20 -19.41
C VAL A 128 7.47 10.05 -19.89
N LYS A 129 8.36 9.39 -20.63
CA LYS A 129 9.50 9.86 -21.44
C LYS A 129 10.82 10.15 -20.72
N GLY A 130 11.57 9.07 -20.53
CA GLY A 130 13.03 9.03 -20.64
C GLY A 130 13.44 7.89 -21.58
N SER A 131 13.50 8.20 -22.87
CA SER A 131 14.18 7.48 -23.95
C SER A 131 13.97 5.96 -24.08
N ARG A 132 13.10 5.56 -25.02
CA ARG A 132 13.44 4.42 -25.89
C ARG A 132 13.77 5.00 -27.25
N ASP A 133 15.07 5.11 -27.55
CA ASP A 133 15.52 5.19 -28.93
C ASP A 133 15.12 3.89 -29.62
N THR A 134 14.04 3.97 -30.39
CA THR A 134 13.73 2.95 -31.40
C THR A 134 14.46 3.34 -32.68
N LYS A 135 15.55 2.65 -32.98
CA LYS A 135 15.97 2.47 -34.37
C LYS A 135 15.97 0.97 -34.69
N PRO A 136 15.09 0.52 -35.60
CA PRO A 136 15.32 -0.71 -36.33
C PRO A 136 16.19 -0.36 -37.55
N LEU A 137 17.40 -0.89 -37.62
CA LEU A 137 18.20 -0.99 -38.85
C LEU A 137 19.09 -2.22 -38.66
N SER A 138 19.25 -3.14 -39.60
CA SER A 138 18.66 -3.41 -40.93
C SER A 138 19.18 -4.80 -41.29
#